data_AF-A0A497LNB4-F1
#
_entry.id   AF-A0A497LNB4-F1
#
_cell.length_a   1.000
_cell.length_b   1.000
_cell.length_c   1.000
_cell.angle_alpha   90.00
_cell.angle_beta   90.00
_cell.angle_gamma   90.00
#
_symmetry.space_group_name_H-M   'P 1'
#
loop_
_entity.id
_entity.type
_entity.pdbx_description
1 polymer ?
#
loop_
_entity_poly.entity_id
_entity_poly.type
_entity_poly.pdbx_seq_one_letter_code
_entity_poly.pdbx_strand_id
1 'polypeptide(L)'
;MIFALVLDLVGFLTEIRTFYSLKEMRESVEEEINQYKSLLDDYSQWLGTLLRNPESSKNQEWLKKAAELQKVLRTGGRRKGKKEEKKAGTSTEWVQFKDIMLCADDFGEAEILFEAVEELKNKIEKLEKIKNSINDLERYGLGKEVLYITYIHDGIPEKIVFRPKKGEAAEKFEFTAELSMVKQT
;
A
#
# COMPACT_ATOMS: atom_id res chain seq x y z
N MET A 1 -5.99 -6.69 21.90
CA MET A 1 -6.51 -7.57 20.83
C MET A 1 -7.40 -6.75 19.89
N ILE A 2 -6.82 -5.89 19.05
CA ILE A 2 -7.57 -5.16 17.99
C ILE A 2 -6.77 -5.13 16.67
N PHE A 3 -5.43 -5.20 16.71
CA PHE A 3 -4.59 -5.14 15.51
C PHE A 3 -4.65 -6.36 14.55
N ALA A 4 -5.32 -7.45 14.91
CA ALA A 4 -5.31 -8.68 14.12
C ALA A 4 -6.30 -8.67 12.93
N LEU A 5 -7.18 -7.68 12.82
CA LEU A 5 -8.19 -7.62 11.75
C LEU A 5 -7.89 -6.60 10.64
N VAL A 6 -6.83 -5.79 10.77
CA VAL A 6 -6.44 -4.79 9.74
C VAL A 6 -5.70 -5.44 8.56
N LEU A 7 -5.29 -6.71 8.69
CA LEU A 7 -4.38 -7.36 7.73
C LEU A 7 -5.04 -8.05 6.54
N ASP A 8 -6.37 -8.22 6.50
CA ASP A 8 -7.00 -9.01 5.42
C ASP A 8 -7.28 -8.23 4.13
N LEU A 9 -6.94 -6.94 4.03
CA LEU A 9 -7.12 -6.18 2.78
C LEU A 9 -6.19 -4.96 2.64
N VAL A 10 -4.90 -5.09 2.95
CA VAL A 10 -3.93 -4.18 2.31
C VAL A 10 -3.63 -4.81 0.95
N GLY A 11 -4.24 -4.24 -0.10
CA GLY A 11 -4.14 -4.73 -1.47
C GLY A 11 -2.69 -4.98 -1.91
N PHE A 12 -2.49 -5.89 -2.85
CA PHE A 12 -1.17 -6.13 -3.41
C PHE A 12 -0.60 -4.82 -3.99
N LEU A 13 0.69 -4.56 -3.77
CA LEU A 13 1.43 -3.44 -4.37
C LEU A 13 1.29 -3.41 -5.90
N THR A 14 1.06 -4.55 -6.52
CA THR A 14 0.74 -4.66 -7.94
C THR A 14 -0.17 -5.85 -8.16
N GLU A 15 -1.33 -5.62 -8.77
CA GLU A 15 -2.26 -6.69 -9.14
C GLU A 15 -2.89 -6.44 -10.52
N ILE A 16 -3.32 -7.54 -11.15
CA ILE A 16 -4.18 -7.51 -12.32
C ILE A 16 -5.50 -8.14 -11.92
N ARG A 17 -6.57 -7.34 -11.95
CA ARG A 17 -7.93 -7.76 -11.58
C ARG A 17 -8.84 -7.67 -12.79
N THR A 18 -9.70 -8.66 -13.00
CA THR A 18 -10.71 -8.62 -14.06
C THR A 18 -12.06 -8.29 -13.44
N PHE A 19 -12.69 -7.20 -13.90
CA PHE A 19 -14.06 -6.86 -13.56
C PHE A 19 -15.00 -7.20 -14.71
N TYR A 20 -16.21 -7.64 -14.38
CA TYR A 20 -17.26 -8.00 -15.33
C TYR A 20 -18.23 -6.84 -15.59
N SER A 21 -18.08 -5.73 -14.88
CA SER A 21 -18.80 -4.48 -15.14
C SER A 21 -18.05 -3.27 -14.58
N LEU A 22 -18.30 -2.09 -15.15
CA LEU A 22 -17.83 -0.83 -14.59
C LEU A 22 -18.42 -0.56 -13.19
N LYS A 23 -19.64 -1.02 -12.94
CA LYS A 23 -20.28 -0.96 -11.61
C LYS A 23 -19.45 -1.71 -10.57
N GLU A 24 -19.07 -2.95 -10.86
CA GLU A 24 -18.24 -3.78 -9.97
C GLU A 24 -16.87 -3.12 -9.73
N MET A 25 -16.25 -2.58 -10.78
CA MET A 25 -14.99 -1.84 -10.66
C MET A 25 -15.14 -0.61 -9.75
N ARG A 26 -16.23 0.15 -9.91
CA ARG A 26 -16.53 1.30 -9.06
C ARG A 26 -16.76 0.90 -7.61
N GLU A 27 -17.51 -0.16 -7.37
CA GLU A 27 -17.77 -0.69 -6.02
C GLU A 27 -16.46 -1.11 -5.34
N SER A 28 -15.56 -1.76 -6.09
CA SER A 28 -14.22 -2.11 -5.59
C SER A 28 -13.39 -0.87 -5.25
N VAL A 29 -13.45 0.20 -6.06
CA VAL A 29 -12.76 1.47 -5.75
C VAL A 29 -13.37 2.16 -4.53
N GLU A 30 -14.69 2.11 -4.37
CA GLU A 30 -15.38 2.67 -3.20
C GLU A 30 -15.00 1.93 -1.91
N GLU A 31 -14.89 0.60 -1.97
CA GLU A 31 -14.43 -0.21 -0.85
C GLU A 31 -13.01 0.17 -0.43
N GLU A 32 -12.09 0.30 -1.39
CA GLU A 32 -10.71 0.73 -1.13
C GLU A 32 -10.65 2.14 -0.52
N ILE A 33 -11.47 3.08 -1.02
CA ILE A 33 -11.60 4.43 -0.44
C ILE A 33 -12.05 4.36 1.02
N ASN A 34 -13.03 3.51 1.33
CA ASN A 34 -13.55 3.38 2.69
C ASN A 34 -12.51 2.78 3.65
N GLN A 35 -11.72 1.81 3.18
CA GLN A 35 -10.60 1.26 3.94
C GLN A 35 -9.54 2.31 4.24
N TYR A 36 -9.11 3.09 3.24
CA TYR A 36 -8.15 4.17 3.47
C TYR A 36 -8.70 5.29 4.35
N LYS A 37 -10.01 5.61 4.26
CA LYS A 37 -10.66 6.56 5.18
C LYS A 37 -10.65 6.07 6.63
N SER A 38 -10.88 4.77 6.86
CA SER A 38 -10.78 4.17 8.19
C SER A 38 -9.36 4.26 8.74
N LEU A 39 -8.35 3.87 7.95
CA LEU A 39 -6.94 3.98 8.36
C LEU A 39 -6.53 5.43 8.61
N LEU A 40 -7.00 6.37 7.79
CA LEU A 40 -6.73 7.80 7.96
C LEU A 40 -7.30 8.31 9.29
N ASP A 41 -8.51 7.90 9.67
CA ASP A 41 -9.11 8.28 10.95
C ASP A 41 -8.30 7.71 12.11
N ASP A 42 -7.99 6.41 12.08
CA ASP A 42 -7.19 5.74 13.11
C ASP A 42 -5.83 6.43 13.33
N TYR A 43 -5.09 6.71 12.25
CA TYR A 43 -3.78 7.36 12.34
C TYR A 43 -3.88 8.83 12.73
N SER A 44 -4.92 9.54 12.28
CA SER A 44 -5.15 10.93 12.69
C SER A 44 -5.50 11.03 14.18
N GLN A 45 -6.28 10.08 14.71
CA GLN A 45 -6.61 10.01 16.13
C GLN A 45 -5.38 9.65 16.98
N TRP A 46 -4.57 8.71 16.51
CA TRP A 46 -3.30 8.35 17.14
C TRP A 46 -2.36 9.56 17.19
N LEU A 47 -2.13 10.20 16.06
CA LEU A 47 -1.30 11.41 15.96
C LEU A 47 -1.83 12.52 16.88
N GLY A 48 -3.13 12.78 16.86
CA GLY A 48 -3.74 13.78 17.74
C GLY A 48 -3.55 13.48 19.22
N THR A 49 -3.58 12.20 19.62
CA THR A 49 -3.34 11.76 20.99
C THR A 49 -1.88 11.97 21.38
N LEU A 50 -0.96 11.59 20.50
CA LEU A 50 0.48 11.79 20.69
C LEU A 50 0.83 13.27 20.87
N LEU A 51 0.29 14.15 20.01
CA LEU A 51 0.53 15.59 20.07
C LEU A 51 -0.05 16.26 21.34
N ARG A 52 -1.15 15.73 21.90
CA ARG A 52 -1.76 16.26 23.13
C ARG A 52 -1.10 15.74 24.41
N ASN A 53 -0.44 14.58 24.36
CA ASN A 53 0.19 13.97 25.53
C ASN A 53 1.58 13.36 25.21
N PRO A 54 2.58 14.21 24.95
CA PRO A 54 3.92 13.78 24.51
C PRO A 54 4.72 13.02 25.59
N GLU A 55 4.26 13.01 26.85
CA GLU A 55 4.99 12.40 27.98
C GLU A 55 4.47 10.99 28.36
N SER A 56 3.42 10.49 27.70
CA SER A 56 2.68 9.29 28.14
C SER A 56 3.37 7.94 27.95
N SER A 57 4.46 7.86 27.18
CA SER A 57 5.17 6.61 26.83
C SER A 57 6.60 6.50 27.38
N LYS A 58 7.05 7.46 28.21
CA LYS A 58 8.46 7.57 28.61
C LYS A 58 8.82 6.57 29.71
N ASN A 59 9.42 5.45 29.31
CA ASN A 59 10.26 4.64 30.22
C ASN A 59 11.74 4.98 29.95
N GLN A 60 12.34 5.76 30.86
CA GLN A 60 13.67 6.33 30.69
C GLN A 60 14.78 5.30 30.46
N GLU A 61 14.61 4.05 30.90
CA GLU A 61 15.63 3.01 30.70
C GLU A 61 15.65 2.51 29.25
N TRP A 62 14.48 2.41 28.60
CA TRP A 62 14.41 2.02 27.18
C TRP A 62 14.96 3.12 26.27
N LEU A 63 14.62 4.38 26.55
CA LEU A 63 15.07 5.55 25.78
C LEU A 63 16.60 5.63 25.72
N LYS A 64 17.26 5.39 26.86
CA LYS A 64 18.74 5.36 26.93
C LYS A 64 19.34 4.25 26.08
N LYS A 65 18.79 3.04 26.14
CA LYS A 65 19.27 1.89 25.33
C LYS A 65 19.08 2.14 23.84
N ALA A 66 17.94 2.72 23.44
CA ALA A 66 17.64 3.04 22.06
C ALA A 66 18.56 4.16 21.52
N ALA A 67 18.79 5.22 22.30
CA ALA A 67 19.71 6.30 21.94
C ALA A 67 21.18 5.82 21.83
N GLU A 68 21.63 4.95 22.75
CA GLU A 68 22.96 4.33 22.68
C GLU A 68 23.12 3.47 21.42
N LEU A 69 22.11 2.65 21.09
CA LEU A 69 22.09 1.86 19.86
C LEU A 69 22.19 2.76 18.62
N GLN A 70 21.38 3.82 18.55
CA GLN A 70 21.38 4.76 17.43
C GLN A 70 22.75 5.44 17.27
N LYS A 71 23.40 5.80 18.38
CA LYS A 71 24.76 6.36 18.39
C LYS A 71 25.80 5.35 17.87
N VAL A 72 25.73 4.09 18.30
CA VAL A 72 26.62 3.02 17.80
C VAL A 72 26.43 2.82 16.29
N LEU A 73 25.20 2.84 15.80
CA LEU A 73 24.92 2.68 14.37
C LEU A 73 25.43 3.86 13.53
N ARG A 74 25.26 5.11 14.01
CA ARG A 74 25.83 6.31 13.37
C ARG A 74 27.35 6.28 13.28
N THR A 75 28.01 5.73 14.30
CA THR A 75 29.48 5.73 14.41
C THR A 75 30.13 4.51 13.76
N GLY A 76 29.47 3.35 13.80
CA GLY A 76 29.93 2.09 13.21
C GLY A 76 29.59 1.92 11.72
N GLY A 77 28.62 2.67 11.19
CA GLY A 77 28.17 2.60 9.79
C GLY A 77 29.07 3.30 8.76
N ARG A 78 30.19 3.91 9.15
CA ARG A 78 31.14 4.55 8.22
C ARG A 78 31.92 3.53 7.37
N ARG A 79 31.26 2.89 6.41
CA ARG A 79 31.89 2.32 5.22
C ARG A 79 31.58 3.20 4.01
N LYS A 80 32.49 4.15 3.78
CA LYS A 80 32.93 4.75 2.51
C LYS A 80 31.95 4.59 1.33
N GLY A 81 31.09 5.59 1.09
CA GLY A 81 30.33 5.66 -0.17
C GLY A 81 29.33 6.81 -0.23
N LYS A 82 29.61 7.77 -1.13
CA LYS A 82 28.76 8.84 -1.65
C LYS A 82 28.30 9.97 -0.72
N LYS A 83 28.79 11.16 -1.10
CA LYS A 83 28.38 12.50 -0.68
C LYS A 83 26.95 12.73 -1.17
N GLU A 84 25.96 12.60 -0.29
CA GLU A 84 24.61 13.08 -0.56
C GLU A 84 24.51 14.56 -0.25
N GLU A 85 23.96 15.27 -1.22
CA GLU A 85 23.73 16.71 -1.21
C GLU A 85 22.80 17.07 -0.06
N LYS A 86 23.19 18.09 0.71
CA LYS A 86 22.35 18.70 1.73
C LYS A 86 21.11 19.31 1.08
N LYS A 87 20.01 18.57 1.04
CA LYS A 87 18.68 19.19 1.04
C LYS A 87 18.37 19.61 2.47
N ALA A 88 18.31 20.93 2.66
CA ALA A 88 17.86 21.53 3.89
C ALA A 88 16.41 21.11 4.15
N GLY A 89 16.14 20.47 5.30
CA GLY A 89 14.78 20.35 5.82
C GLY A 89 14.43 19.10 6.62
N THR A 90 15.19 18.00 6.59
CA THR A 90 14.76 16.73 7.20
C THR A 90 15.46 16.43 8.54
N SER A 91 14.64 16.01 9.50
CA SER A 91 14.93 15.65 10.89
C SER A 91 16.29 14.96 11.08
N THR A 92 17.10 15.54 11.95
CA THR A 92 18.48 15.12 12.27
C THR A 92 18.58 13.76 12.98
N GLU A 93 17.46 13.05 13.19
CA GLU A 93 17.32 11.95 14.15
C GLU A 93 17.30 10.54 13.51
N TRP A 94 16.87 10.37 12.26
CA TRP A 94 16.84 9.03 11.64
C TRP A 94 18.24 8.46 11.35
N VAL A 95 18.38 7.13 11.44
CA VAL A 95 19.61 6.40 11.14
C VAL A 95 19.31 5.22 10.23
N GLN A 96 20.00 5.18 9.09
CA GLN A 96 19.93 4.05 8.19
C GLN A 96 20.67 2.83 8.78
N PHE A 97 19.97 1.70 8.85
CA PHE A 97 20.53 0.39 9.14
C PHE A 97 20.19 -0.57 8.00
N LYS A 98 21.17 -0.81 7.13
CA LYS A 98 20.95 -1.54 5.87
C LYS A 98 19.80 -0.89 5.07
N ASP A 99 18.69 -1.60 4.90
CA ASP A 99 17.53 -1.19 4.09
C ASP A 99 16.37 -0.64 4.94
N ILE A 100 16.57 -0.42 6.25
CA ILE A 100 15.56 0.16 7.15
C ILE A 100 16.08 1.42 7.85
N MET A 101 15.16 2.30 8.27
CA MET A 101 15.45 3.51 9.02
C MET A 101 15.05 3.32 10.49
N LEU A 102 15.89 3.79 11.41
CA LEU A 102 15.70 3.70 12.85
C LEU A 102 15.65 5.10 13.47
N CYS A 103 14.75 5.30 14.42
CA CYS A 103 14.66 6.51 15.23
C CYS A 103 14.39 6.14 16.68
N ALA A 104 15.12 6.76 17.61
CA ALA A 104 14.95 6.66 19.05
C ALA A 104 14.55 8.01 19.67
N ASP A 105 14.27 9.01 18.84
CA ASP A 105 13.81 10.32 19.28
C ASP A 105 12.32 10.30 19.63
N ASP A 106 11.93 11.20 20.53
CA ASP A 106 10.57 11.35 21.03
C ASP A 106 9.58 11.75 19.92
N PHE A 107 10.04 12.30 18.79
CA PHE A 107 9.20 12.72 17.67
C PHE A 107 9.16 11.73 16.50
N GLY A 108 9.96 10.66 16.50
CA GLY A 108 10.02 9.71 15.39
C GLY A 108 8.66 9.06 15.07
N GLU A 109 7.87 8.76 16.09
CA GLU A 109 6.50 8.24 15.94
C GLU A 109 5.54 9.27 15.33
N ALA A 110 5.68 10.54 15.68
CA ALA A 110 4.86 11.61 15.09
C ALA A 110 5.20 11.82 13.62
N GLU A 111 6.50 11.79 13.26
CA GLU A 111 6.95 11.94 11.88
C GLU A 111 6.36 10.87 10.96
N ILE A 112 6.43 9.59 11.32
CA ILE A 112 5.85 8.50 10.50
C ILE A 112 4.32 8.62 10.37
N LEU A 113 3.63 9.10 11.42
CA LEU A 113 2.19 9.29 11.39
C LEU A 113 1.79 10.45 10.49
N PHE A 114 2.55 11.55 10.49
CA PHE A 114 2.33 12.66 9.55
C PHE A 114 2.50 12.19 8.10
N GLU A 115 3.59 11.49 7.80
CA GLU A 115 3.85 10.95 6.46
C GLU A 115 2.71 10.02 6.00
N ALA A 116 2.31 9.06 6.85
CA ALA A 116 1.23 8.13 6.54
C ALA A 116 -0.12 8.84 6.32
N VAL A 117 -0.45 9.84 7.16
CA VAL A 117 -1.69 10.63 7.03
C VAL A 117 -1.71 11.41 5.71
N GLU A 118 -0.60 12.03 5.32
CA GLU A 118 -0.50 12.74 4.04
C GLU A 118 -0.60 11.80 2.85
N GLU A 119 0.08 10.65 2.91
CA GLU A 119 0.02 9.64 1.86
C GLU A 119 -1.41 9.11 1.67
N LEU A 120 -2.11 8.76 2.77
CA LEU A 120 -3.49 8.28 2.73
C LEU A 120 -4.45 9.33 2.14
N LYS A 121 -4.32 10.61 2.52
CA LYS A 121 -5.12 11.69 1.92
C LYS A 121 -4.91 11.79 0.42
N ASN A 122 -3.65 11.72 -0.04
CA ASN A 122 -3.31 11.76 -1.45
C ASN A 122 -3.87 10.54 -2.21
N LYS A 123 -3.81 9.34 -1.62
CA LYS A 123 -4.39 8.12 -2.21
C LYS A 123 -5.91 8.22 -2.33
N ILE A 124 -6.60 8.65 -1.28
CA ILE A 124 -8.05 8.86 -1.28
C ILE A 124 -8.45 9.84 -2.39
N GLU A 125 -7.75 10.98 -2.52
CA GLU A 125 -8.04 11.96 -3.57
C GLU A 125 -7.89 11.37 -4.98
N LYS A 126 -6.84 10.57 -5.22
CA LYS A 126 -6.64 9.88 -6.50
C LYS A 126 -7.76 8.89 -6.79
N LEU A 127 -8.15 8.08 -5.81
CA LEU A 127 -9.22 7.10 -5.97
C LEU A 127 -10.58 7.76 -6.21
N GLU A 128 -10.89 8.87 -5.55
CA GLU A 128 -12.12 9.63 -5.82
C GLU A 128 -12.15 10.16 -7.27
N LYS A 129 -11.01 10.64 -7.81
CA LYS A 129 -10.90 11.03 -9.22
C LYS A 129 -11.10 9.86 -10.19
N ILE A 130 -10.54 8.70 -9.86
CA ILE A 130 -10.71 7.47 -10.66
C ILE A 130 -12.17 7.00 -10.63
N LYS A 131 -12.80 7.00 -9.46
CA LYS A 131 -14.23 6.68 -9.29
C LYS A 131 -15.11 7.54 -10.18
N ASN A 132 -14.84 8.84 -10.22
CA ASN A 132 -15.55 9.77 -11.11
C ASN A 132 -15.29 9.48 -12.59
N SER A 133 -14.05 9.14 -12.95
CA SER A 133 -13.71 8.74 -14.33
C SER A 133 -14.41 7.45 -14.75
N ILE A 134 -14.58 6.48 -13.85
CA ILE A 134 -15.35 5.25 -14.10
C ILE A 134 -16.84 5.58 -14.29
N ASN A 135 -17.40 6.48 -13.47
CA ASN A 135 -18.78 6.96 -13.64
C ASN A 135 -19.00 7.64 -14.99
N ASP A 136 -18.03 8.44 -15.45
CA ASP A 136 -18.11 9.05 -16.78
C ASP A 136 -17.96 7.98 -17.87
N LEU A 137 -17.08 6.99 -17.70
CA LEU A 137 -16.90 5.88 -18.63
C LEU A 137 -18.20 5.07 -18.82
N GLU A 138 -19.00 4.88 -17.76
CA GLU A 138 -20.32 4.22 -17.83
C GLU A 138 -21.27 4.95 -18.79
N ARG A 139 -21.18 6.28 -18.92
CA ARG A 139 -22.04 7.08 -19.81
C ARG A 139 -21.74 6.86 -21.28
N TYR A 140 -20.55 6.36 -21.62
CA TYR A 140 -20.15 6.06 -23.00
C TYR A 140 -20.66 4.70 -23.50
N GLY A 141 -21.36 3.93 -22.66
CA GLY A 141 -22.09 2.74 -23.12
C GLY A 141 -21.22 1.53 -23.46
N LEU A 142 -20.01 1.43 -22.90
CA LEU A 142 -19.24 0.19 -22.86
C LEU A 142 -20.03 -0.82 -22.01
N GLY A 143 -20.88 -1.59 -22.68
CA GLY A 143 -21.97 -2.34 -22.07
C GLY A 143 -21.52 -3.57 -21.28
N LYS A 144 -22.50 -4.44 -20.99
CA LYS A 144 -22.33 -5.66 -20.19
C LYS A 144 -21.54 -6.76 -20.87
N GLU A 145 -21.18 -6.61 -22.15
CA GLU A 145 -20.46 -7.61 -22.95
C GLU A 145 -18.94 -7.41 -22.97
N VAL A 146 -18.41 -6.61 -22.04
CA VAL A 146 -16.98 -6.29 -21.94
C VAL A 146 -16.43 -6.77 -20.59
N LEU A 147 -15.25 -7.38 -20.62
CA LEU A 147 -14.38 -7.61 -19.48
C LEU A 147 -13.39 -6.46 -19.36
N TYR A 148 -13.19 -5.99 -18.13
CA TYR A 148 -12.31 -4.88 -17.79
C TYR A 148 -11.10 -5.45 -17.04
N ILE A 149 -10.03 -5.72 -17.78
CA ILE A 149 -8.78 -6.23 -17.20
C ILE A 149 -7.99 -5.01 -16.73
N THR A 150 -7.91 -4.83 -15.42
CA THR A 150 -7.39 -3.63 -14.78
C THR A 150 -6.05 -3.93 -14.14
N TYR A 151 -5.04 -3.13 -14.48
CA TYR A 151 -3.77 -3.06 -13.78
C TYR A 151 -3.90 -2.07 -12.62
N ILE A 152 -3.69 -2.58 -11.41
CA ILE A 152 -3.80 -1.83 -10.17
C ILE A 152 -2.40 -1.82 -9.56
N HIS A 153 -1.89 -0.63 -9.29
CA HIS A 153 -0.61 -0.43 -8.65
C HIS A 153 -0.83 0.35 -7.37
N ASP A 154 -0.37 -0.20 -6.25
CA ASP A 154 -0.50 0.39 -4.92
C ASP A 154 -1.96 0.73 -4.55
N GLY A 155 -2.87 -0.20 -4.84
CA GLY A 155 -4.32 -0.04 -4.64
C GLY A 155 -5.02 0.89 -5.65
N ILE A 156 -4.29 1.50 -6.59
CA ILE A 156 -4.82 2.48 -7.53
C ILE A 156 -4.95 1.87 -8.95
N PRO A 157 -6.16 1.82 -9.53
CA PRO A 157 -6.32 1.46 -10.95
C PRO A 157 -5.65 2.48 -11.88
N GLU A 158 -4.65 2.02 -12.64
CA GLU A 158 -3.92 2.91 -13.57
C GLU A 158 -4.24 2.65 -15.05
N LYS A 159 -4.53 1.39 -15.42
CA LYS A 159 -4.75 1.00 -16.82
C LYS A 159 -5.86 -0.03 -16.93
N ILE A 160 -6.69 0.09 -17.96
CA ILE A 160 -7.80 -0.82 -18.24
C ILE A 160 -7.68 -1.32 -19.68
N VAL A 161 -7.75 -2.63 -19.86
CA VAL A 161 -7.87 -3.29 -21.17
C VAL A 161 -9.29 -3.83 -21.31
N PHE A 162 -9.97 -3.42 -22.37
CA PHE A 162 -11.30 -3.93 -22.73
C PHE A 162 -11.16 -5.22 -23.54
N ARG A 163 -11.84 -6.28 -23.12
CA ARG A 163 -11.97 -7.53 -23.90
C ARG A 163 -13.44 -7.89 -24.06
N PRO A 164 -13.89 -8.39 -25.22
CA PRO A 164 -15.24 -8.93 -25.32
C PRO A 164 -15.38 -10.11 -24.34
N LYS A 165 -16.50 -10.18 -23.62
CA LYS A 165 -16.95 -11.42 -23.00
C LYS A 165 -17.19 -12.39 -24.16
N LYS A 166 -16.44 -13.48 -24.23
CA LYS A 166 -16.52 -14.41 -25.37
C LYS A 166 -17.99 -14.80 -25.62
N GLY A 167 -18.55 -14.37 -26.76
CA GLY A 167 -19.46 -15.23 -27.51
C GLY A 167 -18.62 -16.33 -28.17
N GLU A 168 -19.14 -17.55 -28.20
CA GLU A 168 -18.49 -18.74 -28.78
C GLU A 168 -17.65 -18.45 -30.05
N ALA A 169 -16.32 -18.47 -29.94
CA ALA A 169 -15.33 -18.79 -30.98
C ALA A 169 -13.95 -18.21 -30.62
N ALA A 170 -13.13 -18.97 -29.87
CA ALA A 170 -11.67 -18.93 -29.99
C ALA A 170 -11.09 -20.07 -29.14
N GLU A 171 -10.88 -21.16 -29.86
CA GLU A 171 -10.03 -22.34 -29.62
C GLU A 171 -10.34 -23.21 -28.39
N LYS A 172 -10.92 -24.38 -28.68
CA LYS A 172 -10.81 -25.56 -27.83
C LYS A 172 -9.33 -25.85 -27.63
N PHE A 173 -8.80 -25.53 -26.45
CA PHE A 173 -7.59 -26.18 -25.98
C PHE A 173 -7.97 -27.62 -25.61
N GLU A 174 -7.65 -28.56 -26.48
CA GLU A 174 -7.76 -29.98 -26.21
C GLU A 174 -6.49 -30.42 -25.47
N PHE A 175 -6.59 -30.58 -24.16
CA PHE A 175 -5.49 -31.12 -23.36
C PHE A 175 -5.40 -32.63 -23.60
N THR A 176 -4.37 -33.06 -24.32
CA THR A 176 -4.06 -34.48 -24.51
C THR A 176 -2.94 -34.87 -23.55
N ALA A 177 -3.23 -35.73 -22.58
CA ALA A 177 -2.23 -36.34 -21.70
C ALA A 177 -2.14 -37.83 -21.98
N GLU A 178 -0.96 -38.29 -22.39
CA GLU A 178 -0.61 -39.70 -22.41
C GLU A 178 0.01 -40.07 -21.06
N LEU A 179 -0.73 -40.88 -20.28
CA LEU A 179 -0.21 -41.46 -19.05
C LEU A 179 0.30 -42.88 -19.36
N SER A 180 1.60 -43.08 -19.25
CA SER A 180 2.20 -44.41 -19.29
C SER A 180 2.39 -44.95 -17.87
N MET A 181 1.82 -46.11 -17.60
CA MET A 181 2.05 -46.84 -16.36
C MET A 181 3.20 -47.83 -16.56
N VAL A 182 4.32 -47.61 -15.87
CA VAL A 182 5.40 -48.60 -15.78
C VAL A 182 4.94 -49.69 -14.82
N LYS A 183 4.74 -50.91 -15.33
CA LYS A 183 4.58 -52.10 -14.48
C LYS A 183 5.93 -52.39 -13.82
N GLN A 184 5.99 -52.26 -12.50
CA GLN A 184 7.07 -52.84 -11.72
C GLN A 184 6.87 -54.35 -11.66
N THR A 185 7.93 -55.08 -11.99
CA THR A 185 8.01 -56.55 -11.96
C THR A 185 8.66 -56.98 -10.65
#